data_AF-A0A0V0GIW2-F1
#
_entry.id   AF-A0A0V0GIW2-F1
#
_cell.length_a   1.000
_cell.length_b   1.000
_cell.length_c   1.000
_cell.angle_alpha   90.00
_cell.angle_beta   90.00
_cell.angle_gamma   90.00
#
_symmetry.space_group_name_H-M   'P 1'
#
loop_
_entity.id
_entity.type
_entity.pdbx_description
1 polymer ?
#
loop_
_entity_poly.entity_id
_entity_poly.type
_entity_poly.pdbx_seq_one_letter_code
_entity_poly.pdbx_strand_id
1 'polypeptide(L)' 'MAANYLNIHELMELCCQSAADRLKNKSVRAVREMLKITNDLTEEEEKEIINDAPWAFEGPEIDDTVN' A
#
# COMPACT_ATOMS: atom_id res chain seq x y z
N MET A 1 3.08 -5.54 15.88
CA MET A 1 4.01 -6.60 16.39
C MET A 1 3.52 -7.28 17.67
N ALA A 2 2.84 -6.58 18.59
CA ALA A 2 2.31 -7.18 19.83
C ALA A 2 1.40 -8.41 19.59
N ALA A 3 0.52 -8.37 18.59
CA ALA A 3 -0.37 -9.48 18.25
C ALA A 3 0.38 -10.76 17.83
N ASN A 4 1.43 -10.63 17.00
CA ASN A 4 2.29 -11.74 16.58
C ASN A 4 3.10 -12.30 17.76
N TYR A 5 3.65 -11.43 18.60
CA TYR A 5 4.41 -11.82 19.78
C TYR A 5 3.58 -12.55 20.84
N LEU A 6 2.32 -12.15 21.01
CA LEU A 6 1.36 -12.78 21.93
C LEU A 6 0.64 -14.00 21.33
N ASN A 7 0.94 -14.34 20.07
CA ASN A 7 0.32 -15.42 19.30
C ASN A 7 -1.23 -15.39 19.30
N ILE A 8 -1.81 -14.19 19.26
CA ILE A 8 -3.27 -14.00 19.17
C ILE A 8 -3.63 -13.86 17.70
N HIS A 9 -4.05 -14.99 17.12
CA HIS A 9 -4.30 -15.11 15.67
C HIS A 9 -5.36 -14.12 15.18
N GLU A 10 -6.50 -14.01 15.88
CA GLU A 10 -7.61 -13.12 15.50
C GLU A 10 -7.20 -11.64 15.52
N LEU A 11 -6.36 -11.23 16.47
CA LEU A 11 -5.86 -9.85 16.55
C LEU A 11 -4.87 -9.56 15.42
N MET A 12 -4.06 -10.55 15.04
CA MET A 12 -3.15 -10.42 13.91
C MET A 12 -3.93 -10.31 12.59
N GLU A 13 -4.94 -11.16 12.38
CA GLU A 13 -5.81 -11.08 11.21
C GLU A 13 -6.52 -9.73 11.11
N LEU A 14 -7.09 -9.23 12.21
CA LEU A 14 -7.75 -7.92 12.25
C LEU A 14 -6.81 -6.78 11.88
N CYS A 15 -5.58 -6.79 12.44
CA CYS A 15 -4.58 -5.78 12.09
C CYS A 15 -4.16 -5.87 10.62
N CYS A 16 -4.01 -7.08 10.07
CA CYS A 16 -3.68 -7.29 8.66
C CYS A 16 -4.82 -6.82 7.73
N GLN A 17 -6.07 -7.12 8.06
CA GLN A 17 -7.23 -6.65 7.30
C GLN A 17 -7.35 -5.13 7.33
N SER A 18 -7.22 -4.51 8.50
CA SER A 18 -7.27 -3.04 8.61
C SER A 18 -6.16 -2.35 7.82
N ALA A 19 -4.95 -2.92 7.79
CA ALA A 19 -3.88 -2.43 6.94
C ALA A 19 -4.21 -2.59 5.45
N ALA A 20 -4.75 -3.75 5.04
CA ALA A 20 -5.16 -4.00 3.66
C ALA A 20 -6.27 -3.04 3.21
N ASP A 21 -7.26 -2.78 4.06
CA ASP A 21 -8.37 -1.86 3.76
C ASP A 21 -7.89 -0.42 3.56
N ARG A 22 -6.87 0.03 4.30
CA ARG A 22 -6.26 1.36 4.11
C ARG A 22 -5.50 1.49 2.80
N LEU A 23 -4.97 0.38 2.28
CA LEU A 23 -4.22 0.32 1.02
C LEU A 23 -5.11 0.04 -0.20
N LYS A 24 -6.30 -0.52 0.03
CA LYS A 24 -7.22 -0.93 -1.02
C LYS A 24 -7.60 0.24 -1.91
N ASN A 25 -7.55 0.00 -3.23
CA ASN A 25 -7.89 0.97 -4.28
C ASN A 25 -7.02 2.26 -4.29
N LYS A 26 -5.87 2.28 -3.61
CA LYS A 26 -4.91 3.39 -3.71
C LYS A 26 -3.95 3.16 -4.85
N SER A 27 -3.51 4.24 -5.50
CA SER A 27 -2.48 4.16 -6.55
C SER A 27 -1.13 3.77 -5.96
N VAL A 28 -0.23 3.19 -6.77
CA VAL A 28 1.14 2.84 -6.36
C VAL A 28 1.85 4.02 -5.72
N ARG A 29 1.67 5.23 -6.27
CA ARG A 29 2.26 6.46 -5.72
C ARG A 29 1.73 6.78 -4.33
N ALA A 30 0.41 6.74 -4.14
CA ALA A 30 -0.22 7.01 -2.85
C ALA A 30 0.20 5.97 -1.79
N VAL A 31 0.30 4.69 -2.17
CA VAL A 31 0.78 3.62 -1.27
C VAL A 31 2.22 3.85 -0.83
N ARG A 32 3.11 4.21 -1.78
CA ARG A 32 4.52 4.52 -1.47
C ARG A 32 4.64 5.68 -0.47
N GLU A 33 3.86 6.74 -0.67
CA GLU A 33 3.87 7.90 0.22
C GLU A 33 3.30 7.58 1.62
N MET A 34 2.16 6.87 1.71
CA MET A 34 1.57 6.46 2.99
C MET A 34 2.52 5.60 3.84
N LEU A 35 3.26 4.69 3.19
CA LEU A 35 4.20 3.79 3.85
C LEU A 35 5.62 4.36 3.95
N LYS A 36 5.85 5.58 3.41
CA LYS A 36 7.16 6.24 3.32
C LYS A 36 8.23 5.35 2.66
N ILE A 37 7.84 4.68 1.59
CA ILE A 37 8.70 3.82 0.78
C ILE A 37 9.29 4.66 -0.36
N THR A 38 10.61 4.69 -0.44
CA THR A 38 11.33 5.32 -1.57
C THR A 38 11.18 4.46 -2.82
N ASN A 39 10.89 5.07 -3.96
CA ASN A 39 10.92 4.37 -5.25
C ASN A 39 12.38 4.03 -5.60
N ASP A 40 12.67 2.74 -5.70
CA ASP A 40 13.99 2.19 -6.04
C ASP A 40 14.07 1.71 -7.50
N LEU A 41 12.97 1.81 -8.26
CA LEU A 41 12.92 1.44 -9.67
C LEU A 41 13.61 2.50 -10.55
N THR A 42 14.25 2.02 -11.60
CA THR A 42 14.68 2.88 -12.71
C THR A 42 13.48 3.31 -13.56
N GLU A 43 13.64 4.40 -14.34
CA GLU A 43 12.56 4.87 -15.22
C GLU A 43 12.12 3.85 -16.27
N GLU A 44 13.01 2.96 -16.70
CA GLU A 44 12.70 1.90 -17.66
C GLU A 44 11.85 0.81 -17.01
N GLU A 45 12.25 0.33 -15.83
CA GLU A 45 11.50 -0.68 -15.07
C GLU A 45 10.12 -0.15 -14.64
N GLU A 46 10.04 1.12 -14.23
CA GLU A 46 8.75 1.74 -13.88
C GLU A 46 7.82 1.83 -15.10
N LYS A 47 8.36 2.15 -16.29
CA LYS A 47 7.56 2.16 -17.54
C LYS A 47 7.08 0.78 -17.94
N GLU A 48 7.90 -0.27 -17.77
CA GLU A 48 7.48 -1.65 -18.00
C GLU A 48 6.33 -2.03 -17.06
N ILE A 49 6.43 -1.70 -15.77
CA ILE A 49 5.37 -1.97 -14.79
C ILE A 49 4.09 -1.16 -15.08
N ILE A 50 4.21 0.09 -15.54
CA ILE A 50 3.06 0.89 -15.98
C ILE A 50 2.38 0.26 -17.20
N ASN A 51 3.16 -0.29 -18.15
CA ASN A 51 2.62 -0.94 -19.33
C ASN A 51 1.95 -2.28 -19.00
N ASP A 52 2.52 -3.05 -18.07
CA ASP A 52 2.00 -4.35 -17.65
C ASP A 52 0.80 -4.24 -16.70
N ALA A 53 0.76 -3.20 -15.87
CA ALA A 53 -0.27 -2.99 -14.86
C ALA A 53 -0.75 -1.52 -14.78
N PRO A 54 -1.35 -0.98 -15.85
CA PRO A 54 -1.80 0.42 -15.89
C PRO A 54 -2.85 0.72 -14.80
N TRP A 55 -3.69 -0.27 -14.48
CA TRP A 55 -4.72 -0.20 -13.43
C TRP A 55 -4.17 0.15 -12.04
N ALA A 56 -2.89 -0.15 -11.76
CA ALA A 56 -2.27 0.11 -10.47
C ALA A 56 -1.97 1.61 -10.25
N PHE A 57 -1.99 2.41 -11.32
CA PHE A 57 -1.68 3.85 -11.30
C PHE A 57 -2.92 4.75 -11.34
N GLU A 58 -4.11 4.19 -11.56
CA GLU A 58 -5.37 4.93 -11.75
C GLU A 58 -6.19 5.17 -10.47
N GLY A 59 -5.63 4.85 -9.29
CA GLY A 59 -6.33 4.98 -8.01
C GLY A 59 -6.37 6.41 -7.43
N PRO A 60 -7.38 6.75 -6.61
CA PRO A 60 -7.43 8.01 -5.87
C PRO A 60 -6.13 8.25 -5.09
N GLU A 61 -5.60 9.46 -5.23
CA GLU A 61 -4.47 9.94 -4.45
C GLU A 61 -4.85 10.05 -2.96
N ILE A 62 -3.88 10.39 -2.11
CA ILE A 62 -4.11 10.51 -0.67
C ILE A 62 -5.15 11.60 -0.43
N ASP A 63 -6.20 11.25 0.31
CA ASP A 63 -7.20 12.20 0.77
C ASP A 63 -6.73 12.71 2.14
N ASP A 64 -6.11 13.90 2.14
CA ASP A 64 -5.54 14.54 3.33
C ASP A 64 -6.60 15.01 4.34
N THR A 65 -7.89 14.77 4.09
CA THR A 65 -8.99 15.21 4.98
C THR A 65 -9.17 14.35 6.23
N VAL A 66 -8.47 13.21 6.33
CA VAL A 66 -8.57 12.29 7.48
C VAL A 66 -7.28 12.35 8.31
N ASN A 67 -7.06 13.50 8.96
CA ASN A 67 -6.12 13.66 10.05
C ASN A 67 -6.85 14.17 11.30
#